data_AF-A0A9C9TBZ4-F1
#
_entry.id   AF-A0A9C9TBZ4-F1
#
_cell.length_a   1.000
_cell.length_b   1.000
_cell.length_c   1.000
_cell.angle_alpha   90.00
_cell.angle_beta   90.00
_cell.angle_gamma   90.00
#
_symmetry.space_group_name_H-M   'P 1'
#
loop_
_entity.id
_entity.type
_entity.pdbx_description
1 polymer ?
#
loop_
_entity_poly.entity_id
_entity_poly.type
_entity_poly.pdbx_seq_one_letter_code
_entity_poly.pdbx_strand_id
1 'polypeptide(L)'
;MKPDARIIMSLLVLAMLAVACTPGEQPGRIELDKIEFDFGAIPNTTPVSQAFQVRNTGEGALEITGVSTSCGCTTARVDRTRLEPGEVTTLTVTYDPQAHGGETGRFTRVVYVRSDDPRTPEASLTVRVTVIDP
;
A
#
# COMPACT_ATOMS: atom_id res chain seq x y z
N MET A 1 70.64 -34.07 -24.33
CA MET A 1 69.69 -33.16 -23.65
C MET A 1 68.26 -33.58 -23.97
N LYS A 2 67.46 -33.88 -22.94
CA LYS A 2 66.01 -34.11 -23.00
C LYS A 2 65.41 -33.11 -22.01
N PRO A 3 64.48 -32.22 -22.41
CA PRO A 3 63.96 -31.22 -21.49
C PRO A 3 63.01 -31.86 -20.46
N ASP A 4 63.15 -31.45 -19.20
CA ASP A 4 62.44 -32.00 -18.04
C ASP A 4 60.97 -31.60 -18.00
N ALA A 5 60.11 -32.59 -17.76
CA ALA A 5 58.64 -32.52 -17.75
C ALA A 5 58.03 -31.78 -16.54
N ARG A 6 58.70 -30.74 -16.03
CA ARG A 6 58.29 -30.00 -14.82
C ARG A 6 57.70 -28.62 -15.09
N ILE A 7 57.55 -28.21 -16.35
CA ILE A 7 57.23 -26.81 -16.74
C ILE A 7 55.89 -26.67 -17.48
N ILE A 8 54.96 -27.63 -17.39
CA ILE A 8 53.69 -27.58 -18.16
C ILE A 8 52.44 -27.84 -17.30
N MET A 9 52.41 -27.36 -16.07
CA MET A 9 51.16 -27.44 -15.29
C MET A 9 50.95 -26.21 -14.39
N SER A 10 51.30 -25.04 -14.90
CA SER A 10 50.92 -23.76 -14.32
C SER A 10 50.03 -23.01 -15.31
N LEU A 11 48.96 -23.66 -15.77
CA LEU A 11 47.86 -22.94 -16.40
C LEU A 11 46.99 -22.37 -15.28
N LEU A 12 47.09 -21.05 -15.10
CA LEU A 12 46.13 -20.24 -14.38
C LEU A 12 44.70 -20.68 -14.74
N VAL A 13 43.99 -21.26 -13.76
CA VAL A 13 42.54 -21.14 -13.71
C VAL A 13 42.24 -20.13 -12.62
N LEU A 14 42.53 -18.85 -12.89
CA LEU A 14 41.89 -17.76 -12.17
C LEU A 14 40.47 -17.69 -12.72
N ALA A 15 39.60 -18.58 -12.22
CA ALA A 15 38.17 -18.45 -12.41
C ALA A 15 37.76 -17.14 -11.74
N MET A 16 37.61 -16.07 -12.54
CA MET A 16 36.82 -14.91 -12.15
C MET A 16 35.42 -15.44 -11.82
N LEU A 17 35.14 -15.60 -10.53
CA LEU A 17 33.77 -15.55 -10.04
C LEU A 17 33.29 -14.14 -10.31
N ALA A 18 32.78 -13.91 -11.52
CA ALA A 18 31.87 -12.81 -11.76
C ALA A 18 30.66 -13.08 -10.87
N VAL A 19 30.66 -12.48 -9.68
CA VAL A 19 29.46 -12.37 -8.86
C VAL A 19 28.49 -11.59 -9.72
N ALA A 20 27.57 -12.30 -10.36
CA ALA A 20 26.42 -11.67 -10.99
C ALA A 20 25.64 -11.01 -9.84
N CYS A 21 25.83 -9.69 -9.67
CA CYS A 21 24.86 -8.87 -8.96
C CYS A 21 23.57 -8.96 -9.76
N THR A 22 22.73 -9.96 -9.46
CA THR A 22 21.33 -9.90 -9.83
C THR A 22 20.78 -8.63 -9.17
N PRO A 23 20.22 -7.68 -9.93
CA PRO A 23 19.48 -6.59 -9.32
C PRO A 23 18.47 -7.22 -8.36
N GLY A 24 18.55 -6.86 -7.08
CA GLY A 24 17.55 -7.29 -6.12
C GLY A 24 16.19 -6.78 -6.60
N GLU A 25 15.16 -7.62 -6.53
CA GLU A 25 13.80 -7.21 -6.85
C GLU A 25 13.43 -6.02 -5.95
N GLN A 26 13.27 -4.85 -6.55
CA GLN A 26 12.98 -3.65 -5.79
C GLN A 26 11.55 -3.76 -5.25
N PRO A 27 11.25 -3.37 -4.00
CA PRO A 27 9.91 -3.55 -3.48
C PRO A 27 8.98 -2.44 -3.96
N GLY A 28 7.68 -2.71 -4.04
CA GLY A 28 6.64 -1.67 -4.17
C GLY A 28 6.63 -0.70 -2.99
N ARG A 29 6.05 0.49 -3.19
CA ARG A 29 5.84 1.48 -2.12
C ARG A 29 4.43 2.01 -2.16
N ILE A 30 3.70 1.94 -1.04
CA ILE A 30 2.35 2.45 -0.97
C ILE A 30 2.36 3.96 -0.66
N GLU A 31 1.58 4.71 -1.41
CA GLU A 31 1.29 6.11 -1.11
C GLU A 31 -0.22 6.37 -1.23
N LEU A 32 -0.79 7.07 -0.26
CA LEU A 32 -2.15 7.60 -0.32
C LEU A 32 -2.08 9.07 -0.74
N ASP A 33 -2.94 9.50 -1.66
CA ASP A 33 -3.03 10.91 -2.05
C ASP A 33 -3.48 11.83 -0.90
N LYS A 34 -4.16 11.26 0.10
CA LYS A 34 -4.56 11.90 1.34
C LYS A 34 -4.40 10.96 2.52
N ILE A 35 -3.99 11.53 3.66
CA ILE A 35 -3.96 10.85 4.96
C ILE A 35 -5.05 11.35 5.91
N GLU A 36 -5.71 12.47 5.57
CA GLU A 36 -6.84 13.01 6.31
C GLU A 36 -7.92 13.54 5.35
N PHE A 37 -9.19 13.39 5.75
CA PHE A 37 -10.34 13.97 5.06
C PHE A 37 -11.47 14.28 6.06
N ASP A 38 -12.23 15.35 5.82
CA ASP A 38 -13.40 15.70 6.60
C ASP A 38 -14.63 15.73 5.67
N PHE A 39 -15.62 14.88 5.95
CA PHE A 39 -16.90 14.89 5.25
C PHE A 39 -17.75 16.11 5.60
N GLY A 40 -17.38 16.86 6.63
CA GLY A 40 -18.12 18.01 7.13
C GLY A 40 -19.39 17.58 7.88
N ALA A 41 -20.39 18.45 7.83
CA ALA A 41 -21.70 18.19 8.41
C ALA A 41 -22.57 17.35 7.46
N ILE A 42 -23.11 16.23 7.95
CA ILE A 42 -24.00 15.35 7.19
C ILE A 42 -25.27 15.08 8.01
N PRO A 43 -26.44 14.92 7.37
CA PRO A 43 -27.64 14.47 8.09
C PRO A 43 -27.45 13.03 8.57
N ASN A 44 -28.06 12.69 9.71
CA ASN A 44 -27.97 11.33 10.24
C ASN A 44 -28.67 10.26 9.39
N THR A 45 -29.31 10.63 8.27
CA THR A 45 -30.13 9.73 7.45
C THR A 45 -29.42 9.14 6.23
N THR A 46 -28.36 9.79 5.73
CA THR A 46 -27.81 9.50 4.40
C THR A 46 -26.32 9.19 4.46
N PRO A 47 -25.87 8.03 3.94
CA PRO A 47 -24.45 7.74 3.81
C PRO A 47 -23.73 8.72 2.90
N VAL A 48 -22.45 8.95 3.18
CA VAL A 48 -21.56 9.76 2.35
C VAL A 48 -20.35 8.95 1.91
N SER A 49 -19.89 9.19 0.69
CA SER A 49 -18.77 8.47 0.09
C SER A 49 -17.76 9.43 -0.50
N GLN A 50 -16.48 9.06 -0.41
CA GLN A 50 -15.37 9.78 -1.04
C GLN A 50 -14.39 8.78 -1.65
N ALA A 51 -13.90 9.13 -2.84
CA ALA A 51 -12.83 8.41 -3.52
C ALA A 51 -11.47 9.07 -3.24
N PHE A 52 -10.47 8.22 -3.00
CA PHE A 52 -9.07 8.55 -2.79
C PHE A 52 -8.21 7.71 -3.73
N GLN A 53 -6.94 8.05 -3.86
CA GLN A 53 -6.00 7.30 -4.69
C GLN A 53 -4.97 6.57 -3.82
N VAL A 54 -4.74 5.30 -4.15
CA VAL A 54 -3.58 4.53 -3.69
C VAL A 54 -2.65 4.37 -4.87
N ARG A 55 -1.39 4.75 -4.71
CA ARG A 55 -0.36 4.71 -5.75
C ARG A 55 0.79 3.80 -5.33
N ASN A 56 1.35 3.08 -6.30
CA ASN A 56 2.67 2.47 -6.13
C ASN A 56 3.77 3.45 -6.55
N THR A 57 4.52 3.97 -5.59
CA THR A 57 5.67 4.89 -5.83
C THR A 57 7.01 4.18 -5.82
N GLY A 58 7.02 2.84 -5.70
CA GLY A 58 8.21 2.00 -5.71
C GLY A 58 8.65 1.60 -7.12
N GLU A 59 9.71 0.80 -7.18
CA GLU A 59 10.29 0.30 -8.43
C GLU A 59 9.89 -1.15 -8.76
N GLY A 60 9.24 -1.86 -7.83
CA GLY A 60 8.59 -3.15 -8.11
C GLY A 60 7.10 -3.14 -7.82
N ALA A 61 6.44 -4.27 -8.08
CA ALA A 61 5.01 -4.41 -7.85
C ALA A 61 4.66 -4.26 -6.36
N LEU A 62 3.50 -3.68 -6.10
CA LEU A 62 2.89 -3.55 -4.78
C LEU A 62 1.62 -4.40 -4.73
N GLU A 63 1.47 -5.23 -3.72
CA GLU A 63 0.26 -5.99 -3.43
C GLU A 63 -0.44 -5.42 -2.19
N ILE A 64 -1.66 -4.92 -2.36
CA ILE A 64 -2.56 -4.53 -1.28
C ILE A 64 -3.19 -5.81 -0.72
N THR A 65 -2.79 -6.19 0.48
CA THR A 65 -3.18 -7.45 1.13
C THR A 65 -4.47 -7.33 1.95
N GLY A 66 -4.96 -6.12 2.19
CA GLY A 66 -6.27 -5.93 2.78
C GLY A 66 -6.62 -4.48 3.08
N VAL A 67 -7.92 -4.25 3.25
CA VAL A 67 -8.48 -2.97 3.68
C VAL A 67 -9.39 -3.23 4.88
N SER A 68 -9.24 -2.43 5.93
CA SER A 68 -10.05 -2.53 7.15
C SER A 68 -10.35 -1.14 7.71
N THR A 69 -11.37 -1.05 8.58
CA THR A 69 -11.81 0.22 9.18
C THR A 69 -11.89 0.09 10.70
N SER A 70 -11.80 1.23 11.39
CA SER A 70 -11.85 1.28 12.86
C SER A 70 -13.27 1.11 13.47
N CYS A 71 -14.32 1.06 12.64
CA CYS A 71 -15.74 1.01 13.04
C CYS A 71 -16.57 0.36 11.94
N GLY A 72 -17.60 -0.42 12.31
CA GLY A 72 -18.56 -0.99 11.35
C GLY A 72 -19.40 0.05 10.59
N CYS A 73 -19.49 1.27 11.11
CA CYS A 73 -20.09 2.43 10.47
C CYS A 73 -19.29 2.99 9.27
N THR A 74 -18.13 2.44 8.97
CA THR A 74 -17.30 2.85 7.84
C THR A 74 -16.91 1.65 7.02
N THR A 75 -17.11 1.73 5.71
CA THR A 75 -16.67 0.72 4.74
C THR A 75 -15.60 1.32 3.83
N ALA A 76 -14.67 0.48 3.38
CA ALA A 76 -13.61 0.89 2.48
C ALA A 76 -13.26 -0.24 1.51
N ARG A 77 -13.02 0.10 0.24
CA ARG A 77 -12.69 -0.86 -0.82
C ARG A 77 -11.70 -0.26 -1.82
N VAL A 78 -10.80 -1.09 -2.35
CA VAL A 78 -9.93 -0.74 -3.48
C VAL A 78 -10.43 -1.41 -4.76
N ASP A 79 -10.27 -0.76 -5.91
CA ASP A 79 -10.71 -1.33 -7.20
C ASP A 79 -9.76 -2.43 -7.72
N ARG A 80 -8.48 -2.33 -7.38
CA ARG A 80 -7.40 -3.27 -7.71
C ARG A 80 -6.48 -3.47 -6.51
N THR A 81 -5.98 -4.68 -6.30
CA THR A 81 -5.04 -5.00 -5.21
C THR A 81 -3.59 -5.02 -5.66
N ARG A 82 -3.30 -5.38 -6.92
CA ARG A 82 -1.94 -5.38 -7.48
C ARG A 82 -1.69 -4.13 -8.31
N LEU A 83 -0.59 -3.43 -8.03
CA LEU A 83 -0.18 -2.21 -8.74
C LEU A 83 1.27 -2.34 -9.22
N GLU A 84 1.49 -2.24 -10.52
CA GLU A 84 2.82 -2.07 -11.10
C GLU A 84 3.40 -0.69 -10.75
N PRO A 85 4.73 -0.48 -10.88
CA PRO A 85 5.36 0.81 -10.61
C PRO A 85 4.65 1.99 -11.28
N GLY A 86 4.27 3.00 -10.50
CA GLY A 86 3.57 4.19 -10.96
C GLY A 86 2.05 4.06 -11.13
N GLU A 87 1.49 2.84 -11.05
CA GLU A 87 0.05 2.63 -11.15
C GLU A 87 -0.73 3.16 -9.95
N VAL A 88 -2.02 3.40 -10.19
CA VAL A 88 -2.98 3.94 -9.23
C VAL A 88 -4.25 3.08 -9.20
N THR A 89 -4.83 2.94 -8.02
CA THR A 89 -6.17 2.38 -7.81
C THR A 89 -7.02 3.33 -6.96
N THR A 90 -8.34 3.26 -7.13
CA THR A 90 -9.27 4.03 -6.32
C THR A 90 -9.48 3.32 -4.98
N LEU A 91 -9.36 4.05 -3.88
CA LEU A 91 -9.88 3.68 -2.56
C LEU A 91 -11.21 4.42 -2.34
N THR A 92 -12.32 3.70 -2.33
CA THR A 92 -13.64 4.27 -2.01
C THR A 92 -13.92 4.06 -0.52
N VAL A 93 -14.16 5.14 0.21
CA VAL A 93 -14.54 5.13 1.63
C VAL A 93 -15.97 5.65 1.77
N THR A 94 -16.81 4.90 2.49
CA THR A 94 -18.20 5.28 2.78
C THR A 94 -18.42 5.29 4.28
N TYR A 95 -18.99 6.37 4.80
CA TYR A 95 -19.49 6.47 6.16
C TYR A 95 -21.02 6.37 6.16
N ASP A 96 -21.56 5.46 6.97
CA ASP A 96 -23.00 5.26 7.15
C ASP A 96 -23.42 5.70 8.57
N PRO A 97 -24.13 6.85 8.71
CA PRO A 97 -24.59 7.32 10.02
C PRO A 97 -25.67 6.40 10.65
N GLN A 98 -26.36 5.58 9.86
CA GLN A 98 -27.43 4.70 10.34
C GLN A 98 -26.93 3.35 10.85
N ALA A 99 -25.66 3.00 10.63
CA ALA A 99 -25.07 1.74 11.09
C ALA A 99 -25.18 1.51 12.61
N HIS A 100 -25.35 2.59 13.40
CA HIS A 100 -25.61 2.56 14.84
C HIS A 100 -26.83 3.40 15.25
N GLY A 101 -27.87 3.46 14.41
CA GLY A 101 -29.14 4.09 14.77
C GLY A 101 -29.16 5.62 14.68
N GLY A 102 -28.27 6.24 13.91
CA GLY A 102 -28.33 7.67 13.62
C GLY A 102 -27.79 8.59 14.70
N GLU A 103 -26.82 8.11 15.50
CA GLU A 103 -26.14 8.93 16.51
C GLU A 103 -25.59 10.23 15.92
N THR A 104 -25.85 11.35 16.58
CA THR A 104 -25.35 12.68 16.20
C THR A 104 -24.07 13.01 16.96
N GLY A 105 -23.26 13.91 16.40
CA GLY A 105 -22.00 14.35 17.00
C GLY A 105 -20.81 14.25 16.05
N ARG A 106 -19.62 14.43 16.61
CA ARG A 106 -18.35 14.39 15.87
C ARG A 106 -17.73 13.01 15.98
N PHE A 107 -17.44 12.40 14.85
CA PHE A 107 -16.79 11.10 14.79
C PHE A 107 -15.47 11.19 14.01
N THR A 108 -14.49 10.42 14.47
CA THR A 108 -13.23 10.19 13.78
C THR A 108 -13.09 8.70 13.55
N ARG A 109 -12.78 8.31 12.32
CA ARG A 109 -12.61 6.92 11.89
C ARG A 109 -11.31 6.80 11.12
N VAL A 110 -10.74 5.60 11.14
CA VAL A 110 -9.49 5.31 10.43
C VAL A 110 -9.75 4.17 9.45
N VAL A 111 -9.28 4.36 8.22
CA VAL A 111 -9.18 3.33 7.19
C VAL A 111 -7.72 2.88 7.15
N TYR A 112 -7.50 1.57 7.18
CA TYR A 112 -6.20 0.93 7.13
C TYR A 112 -6.06 0.18 5.80
N VAL A 113 -4.98 0.43 5.07
CA VAL A 113 -4.63 -0.25 3.83
C VAL A 113 -3.33 -1.01 4.07
N ARG A 114 -3.43 -2.33 4.15
CA ARG A 114 -2.28 -3.24 4.35
C ARG A 114 -1.69 -3.64 3.01
N SER A 115 -0.37 -3.72 2.94
CA SER A 115 0.36 -4.10 1.73
C SER A 115 1.65 -4.86 2.03
N ASP A 116 2.34 -5.31 0.99
CA ASP A 116 3.68 -5.90 1.06
C ASP A 116 4.82 -4.85 1.05
N ASP A 117 4.52 -3.55 1.13
CA ASP A 117 5.53 -2.51 1.30
C ASP A 117 6.32 -2.74 2.61
N PRO A 118 7.64 -3.02 2.53
CA PRO A 118 8.45 -3.33 3.71
C PRO A 118 8.69 -2.14 4.65
N ARG A 119 8.47 -0.91 4.18
CA ARG A 119 8.62 0.32 4.98
C ARG A 119 7.29 0.78 5.56
N THR A 120 6.20 0.54 4.85
CA THR A 120 4.86 0.96 5.25
C THR A 120 3.87 -0.19 5.02
N PRO A 121 3.95 -1.26 5.84
CA PRO A 121 3.09 -2.42 5.67
C PRO A 121 1.60 -2.11 5.92
N GLU A 122 1.32 -1.00 6.61
CA GLU A 122 -0.04 -0.46 6.78
C GLU A 122 -0.03 1.06 6.64
N ALA A 123 -0.67 1.57 5.59
CA ALA A 123 -0.97 2.98 5.42
C ALA A 123 -2.34 3.29 6.03
N SER A 124 -2.54 4.51 6.55
CA SER A 124 -3.81 4.91 7.14
C SER A 124 -4.34 6.24 6.62
N LEU A 125 -5.66 6.31 6.50
CA LEU A 125 -6.43 7.51 6.18
C LEU A 125 -7.42 7.79 7.31
N THR A 126 -7.29 8.95 7.95
CA THR A 126 -8.24 9.42 8.97
C THR A 126 -9.39 10.16 8.29
N VAL A 127 -10.62 9.74 8.57
CA VAL A 127 -11.82 10.46 8.14
C VAL A 127 -12.55 11.06 9.35
N ARG A 128 -12.94 12.31 9.23
CA ARG A 128 -13.77 13.03 10.20
C ARG A 128 -15.15 13.28 9.60
N VAL A 129 -16.15 13.32 10.48
CA VAL A 129 -17.54 13.61 10.10
C VAL A 129 -18.26 14.22 11.29
N THR A 130 -19.13 15.19 11.01
CA THR A 130 -20.07 15.75 11.98
C THR A 130 -21.48 15.34 11.57
N VAL A 131 -22.11 14.45 12.33
CA VAL A 131 -23.48 14.01 12.08
C VAL A 131 -24.43 14.94 12.83
N ILE A 132 -25.42 15.48 12.11
CA ILE A 132 -26.44 16.38 12.66
C ILE A 132 -27.83 15.79 12.45
N ASP A 133 -28.78 16.24 13.28
CA ASP A 133 -30.20 15.99 13.01
C ASP A 133 -30.58 16.59 11.63
N PRO A 134 -31.51 15.94 10.91
CA PRO A 134 -31.90 16.35 9.56
C PRO A 134 -32.58 17.73 9.50
#